data_AF-A0A5A7WPY3-F1
#
_entry.id   AF-A0A5A7WPY3-F1
#
_cell.length_a   1.000
_cell.length_b   1.000
_cell.length_c   1.000
_cell.angle_alpha   90.00
_cell.angle_beta   90.00
_cell.angle_gamma   90.00
#
_symmetry.space_group_name_H-M   'P 1'
#
loop_
_entity.id
_entity.type
_entity.pdbx_description
1 polymer ?
#
loop_
_entity_poly.entity_id
_entity_poly.type
_entity_poly.pdbx_seq_one_letter_code
_entity_poly.pdbx_strand_id
1 'polypeptide(L)' 'MEIYEMLTLAVIVVLAAATTAAIYYGLLGMVGSFYVVRCASCGHLASSAVDQPQPSCWRCRHPALRHPMHAINQRRGHAG' A
#
# COMPACT_ATOMS: atom_id res chain seq x y z
N MET A 1 -36.76 22.37 -1.29
CA MET A 1 -35.68 23.01 -0.53
C MET A 1 -34.97 21.99 0.36
N GLU A 2 -35.70 21.19 1.14
CA GLU A 2 -35.17 20.09 1.99
C GLU A 2 -34.21 19.11 1.30
N ILE A 3 -34.51 18.66 0.07
CA ILE A 3 -33.70 17.66 -0.64
C ILE A 3 -32.27 18.18 -0.90
N TYR A 4 -32.16 19.46 -1.28
CA TYR A 4 -30.85 20.07 -1.53
C TYR A 4 -30.08 20.25 -0.22
N GLU A 5 -30.75 20.62 0.86
CA GLU A 5 -30.15 20.77 2.18
C GLU A 5 -29.60 19.44 2.71
N MET A 6 -30.39 18.36 2.62
CA MET A 6 -29.95 17.01 3.00
C MET A 6 -28.81 16.50 2.12
N LEU A 7 -28.86 16.77 0.81
CA LEU A 7 -27.76 16.41 -0.10
C LEU A 7 -26.48 17.16 0.27
N THR A 8 -26.57 18.46 0.52
CA THR A 8 -25.41 19.27 0.93
C THR A 8 -24.82 18.77 2.24
N LEU A 9 -25.65 18.47 3.24
CA LEU A 9 -25.20 17.89 4.51
C LEU A 9 -24.49 16.55 4.29
N ALA A 10 -25.07 15.66 3.49
CA ALA A 10 -24.44 14.38 3.15
C ALA A 10 -23.07 14.57 2.48
N VAL A 11 -22.97 15.49 1.52
CA VAL A 11 -21.69 15.80 0.84
C VAL A 11 -20.66 16.35 1.83
N ILE A 12 -21.05 17.27 2.72
CA ILE A 12 -20.15 17.82 3.75
C ILE A 12 -19.63 16.71 4.66
N VAL A 13 -20.51 15.80 5.12
CA VAL A 13 -20.11 14.69 5.99
C VAL A 13 -19.15 13.74 5.28
N VAL A 14 -19.43 13.38 4.03
CA VAL A 14 -18.56 12.51 3.23
C VAL A 14 -17.19 13.17 3.01
N LEU A 15 -17.17 14.46 2.66
CA LEU A 15 -15.93 15.21 2.48
C LEU A 15 -15.13 15.27 3.79
N ALA A 16 -15.78 15.62 4.90
CA ALA A 16 -15.14 15.68 6.21
C ALA A 16 -14.51 14.33 6.58
N ALA A 17 -15.25 13.22 6.43
CA ALA A 17 -14.73 11.89 6.70
C ALA A 17 -13.55 11.51 5.79
N ALA A 18 -13.64 11.82 4.49
CA ALA A 18 -12.57 11.55 3.53
C ALA A 18 -11.31 12.37 3.85
N THR A 19 -11.46 13.66 4.19
CA THR A 19 -10.35 14.52 4.60
C THR A 19 -9.70 14.01 5.88
N THR A 20 -10.50 13.64 6.89
CA THR A 20 -9.97 13.06 8.14
C THR A 20 -9.18 11.77 7.87
N ALA A 21 -9.70 10.87 7.03
CA ALA A 21 -8.99 9.66 6.65
C ALA A 21 -7.66 9.99 5.94
N ALA A 22 -7.66 10.93 4.98
CA ALA A 22 -6.46 11.37 4.29
C ALA A 22 -5.40 11.95 5.24
N ILE A 23 -5.82 12.72 6.25
CA ILE A 23 -4.92 13.24 7.30
C ILE A 23 -4.29 12.08 8.07
N TYR A 24 -5.08 11.10 8.52
CA TYR A 24 -4.53 9.93 9.22
C TYR A 24 -3.56 9.13 8.34
N TYR A 25 -3.87 8.94 7.06
CA TYR A 25 -2.93 8.30 6.11
C TYR A 25 -1.64 9.10 5.93
N GLY A 26 -1.75 10.42 5.82
CA GLY A 26 -0.58 11.31 5.76
C GLY A 26 0.28 11.22 7.02
N LEU A 27 -0.35 11.24 8.20
CA LEU A 27 0.35 11.06 9.48
C LEU A 27 1.01 9.68 9.59
N LEU A 28 0.33 8.62 9.17
CA LEU A 28 0.89 7.26 9.12
C LEU A 28 2.11 7.19 8.19
N GLY A 29 2.08 7.89 7.06
CA GLY A 29 3.21 8.04 6.14
C GLY A 29 4.35 8.89 6.72
N MET A 30 4.03 9.98 7.43
CA MET A 30 5.04 10.84 8.08
C MET A 30 5.74 10.15 9.26
N VAL A 31 5.03 9.36 10.07
CA VAL A 31 5.60 8.55 11.16
C VAL A 31 6.41 7.37 10.61
N GLY A 32 6.33 7.13 9.30
CA GLY A 32 7.02 6.06 8.61
C GLY A 32 6.44 4.67 8.84
N SER A 33 5.21 4.59 9.33
CA SER A 33 4.49 3.33 9.52
C SER A 33 3.83 2.82 8.23
N PHE A 34 3.60 3.70 7.24
CA PHE A 34 2.87 3.35 6.02
C PHE A 34 3.36 4.15 4.80
N TYR A 35 4.32 3.58 4.08
CA TYR A 35 4.80 4.07 2.79
C TYR A 35 4.19 3.25 1.66
N VAL A 36 3.75 3.91 0.59
CA VAL A 36 3.39 3.23 -0.66
C VAL A 36 4.65 3.16 -1.52
N VAL A 37 5.31 2.01 -1.53
CA VAL A 37 6.55 1.77 -2.27
C VAL A 37 6.29 0.93 -3.51
N ARG A 38 7.11 1.11 -4.55
CA ARG A 38 7.12 0.22 -5.71
C ARG A 38 8.00 -1.00 -5.42
N CYS A 39 7.47 -2.19 -5.69
CA CYS A 39 8.28 -3.40 -5.69
C CYS A 39 9.36 -3.32 -6.78
N ALA A 40 10.62 -3.56 -6.41
CA ALA A 40 11.70 -3.65 -7.38
C ALA A 40 11.57 -4.89 -8.30
N SER A 41 10.92 -5.96 -7.82
CA SER A 41 10.79 -7.23 -8.57
C SER A 41 9.59 -7.30 -9.53
N CYS A 42 8.52 -6.57 -9.22
CA CYS A 42 7.23 -6.73 -9.89
C CYS A 42 6.53 -5.41 -10.23
N GLY A 43 7.09 -4.25 -9.88
CA GLY A 43 6.59 -2.92 -10.26
C GLY A 43 5.25 -2.50 -9.63
N HIS A 44 4.58 -3.41 -8.93
CA HIS A 44 3.34 -3.14 -8.22
C HIS A 44 3.56 -2.22 -7.02
N LEU A 45 2.56 -1.39 -6.73
CA LEU A 45 2.50 -0.62 -5.50
C LEU A 45 2.19 -1.56 -4.33
N ALA A 46 3.02 -1.51 -3.30
CA ALA A 46 2.81 -2.21 -2.04
C ALA A 46 2.96 -1.24 -0.87
N SER A 47 2.22 -1.47 0.20
CA SER A 47 2.40 -0.75 1.45
C SER A 47 3.56 -1.37 2.26
N SER A 48 4.45 -0.53 2.78
CA SER A 48 5.63 -0.89 3.56
C SER A 48 5.73 0.01 4.78
N ALA A 49 6.11 -0.53 5.94
CA ALA A 49 6.43 0.27 7.12
C ALA A 49 7.87 0.83 7.10
N VAL A 50 8.52 0.82 5.93
CA VAL A 50 9.88 1.31 5.70
C VAL A 50 9.92 1.98 4.33
N ASP A 51 10.51 3.18 4.24
CA ASP A 51 10.70 3.96 3.00
C ASP A 51 11.87 3.43 2.17
N GLN A 52 11.92 2.13 1.98
CA GLN A 52 12.87 1.49 1.09
C GLN A 52 12.09 0.62 0.10
N PRO A 53 12.55 0.50 -1.16
CA PRO A 53 11.97 -0.42 -2.12
C PRO A 53 11.99 -1.83 -1.51
N GLN A 54 10.84 -2.32 -1.06
CA GLN A 54 10.81 -3.66 -0.47
C GLN A 54 11.17 -4.66 -1.56
N PRO A 55 12.15 -5.54 -1.31
CA PRO A 55 12.62 -6.50 -2.31
C PRO A 55 11.54 -7.54 -2.66
N SER A 56 10.51 -7.70 -1.80
CA SER A 56 9.40 -8.61 -2.06
C SER A 56 8.08 -8.12 -1.44
N CYS A 57 7.10 -7.83 -2.28
CA CYS A 57 5.72 -7.52 -1.89
C CYS A 57 5.01 -8.78 -1.37
N TRP A 58 3.88 -8.70 -0.64
CA TRP A 58 3.16 -9.91 -0.16
C TRP A 58 2.88 -10.94 -1.27
N ARG A 59 2.64 -10.48 -2.51
CA ARG A 59 2.50 -11.35 -3.69
C ARG A 59 3.83 -11.97 -4.16
N CYS A 60 4.91 -11.20 -4.09
CA CYS A 60 6.26 -11.57 -4.52
C CYS A 60 7.04 -12.31 -3.40
N ARG A 61 6.56 -12.27 -2.14
CA ARG A 61 7.08 -12.99 -0.95
C ARG A 61 6.62 -14.45 -0.89
N HIS A 62 5.60 -14.82 -1.66
CA HIS A 62 5.19 -16.22 -1.88
C HIS A 62 5.49 -16.68 -3.33
N PRO A 63 6.76 -16.63 -3.79
CA PRO A 63 7.10 -17.09 -5.14
C PRO A 63 6.83 -18.59 -5.30
N ALA A 64 6.82 -19.35 -4.20
CA ALA A 64 6.46 -20.76 -4.19
C ALA A 64 5.02 -21.05 -4.68
N LEU A 65 4.09 -20.09 -4.57
CA LEU A 65 2.72 -20.27 -5.07
C LEU A 65 2.57 -19.98 -6.57
N ARG A 66 3.51 -19.25 -7.19
CA ARG A 66 3.38 -18.79 -8.59
C ARG A 66 4.46 -19.37 -9.51
N HIS A 67 5.68 -19.54 -9.02
CA HIS A 67 6.81 -20.10 -9.78
C HIS A 67 7.79 -20.84 -8.86
N PRO A 68 7.57 -22.14 -8.59
CA PRO A 68 8.47 -22.94 -7.75
C PRO A 68 9.91 -22.98 -8.28
N MET A 69 10.10 -22.91 -9.60
CA MET A 69 11.43 -22.94 -10.22
C MET A 69 12.25 -21.65 -9.98
N HIS A 70 11.62 -20.47 -9.89
CA HIS A 70 12.33 -19.22 -9.62
C HIS A 70 12.71 -19.05 -8.13
N ALA A 71 11.93 -19.64 -7.22
CA ALA A 71 12.24 -19.62 -5.78
C ALA A 71 13.52 -20.40 -5.43
N ILE A 72 13.82 -21.46 -6.19
CA ILE A 72 15.04 -22.27 -6.00
C ILE A 72 16.28 -21.53 -6.51
N ASN A 73 16.16 -20.78 -7.60
CA ASN A 73 17.31 -20.07 -8.18
C ASN A 73 17.74 -18.86 -7.33
N GLN A 74 16.80 -18.15 -6.70
CA GLN A 74 17.13 -17.02 -5.81
C GLN A 74 17.79 -17.44 -4.49
N ARG A 75 17.54 -18.65 -3.95
CA ARG A 75 18.25 -19.15 -2.76
C ARG A 75 19.71 -19.51 -3.04
N ARG A 76 20.04 -19.88 -4.28
CA ARG A 76 21.42 -20.25 -4.67
C ARG A 76 22.30 -19.04 -4.93
N GLY A 77 21.73 -17.88 -5.28
CA GLY A 77 22.49 -16.66 -5.57
C GLY A 77 22.89 -15.80 -4.36
N HIS A 78 22.39 -16.10 -3.16
CA HIS A 78 22.72 -15.37 -1.92
C HIS A 78 23.67 -16.13 -0.98
N ALA A 79 24.23 -17.26 -1.44
CA ALA A 79 25.16 -18.12 -0.69
C ALA A 79 26.55 -18.19 -1.36
N GLY A 80 26.96 -17.14 -2.06
CA GLY A 80 28.29 -16.99 -2.65
C GLY A 80 28.86 -15.62 -2.31
#